data_AF-A0A327YKS8-F1
#
_entry.id   AF-A0A327YKS8-F1
#
_cell.length_a   1.000
_cell.length_b   1.000
_cell.length_c   1.000
_cell.angle_alpha   90.00
_cell.angle_beta   90.00
_cell.angle_gamma   90.00
#
_symmetry.space_group_name_H-M   'P 1'
#
loop_
_entity.id
_entity.type
_entity.pdbx_description
1 polymer ?
#
loop_
_entity_poly.entity_id
_entity_poly.type
_entity_poly.pdbx_seq_one_letter_code
_entity_poly.pdbx_strand_id
1 'polypeptide(L)' 'MNMQTDFADTVQLDAALDVPPDPREPMTASQEARLRELSERAGEPFNSELTVQQAEDRIELLRAVVY' A
#
# COMPACT_ATOMS: atom_id res chain seq x y z
N MET A 1 12.78 1.18 53.19
CA MET A 1 11.53 1.29 52.42
C MET A 1 11.48 2.69 51.85
N ASN A 2 11.77 2.84 50.55
CA ASN A 2 11.47 4.04 49.75
C ASN A 2 10.96 3.50 48.41
N MET A 3 9.66 3.66 48.20
CA MET A 3 8.89 3.27 47.02
C MET A 3 8.49 4.56 46.33
N GLN A 4 8.93 4.80 45.09
CA GLN A 4 8.31 5.71 44.10
C GLN A 4 9.16 5.58 42.81
N THR A 5 8.75 4.73 41.86
CA THR A 5 8.07 5.10 40.61
C THR A 5 9.04 5.57 39.52
N ASP A 6 9.24 4.72 38.50
CA ASP A 6 9.24 5.18 37.12
C ASP A 6 8.65 4.06 36.24
N PHE A 7 7.33 4.08 36.12
CA PHE A 7 6.64 3.40 35.03
C PHE A 7 6.72 4.36 33.84
N ALA A 8 7.69 4.14 32.97
CA ALA A 8 7.67 4.62 31.59
C ALA A 8 8.30 3.49 30.78
N ASP A 9 7.56 2.47 30.35
CA ASP A 9 6.46 2.59 29.38
C ASP A 9 6.71 3.68 28.34
N THR A 10 7.83 3.53 27.64
CA THR A 10 7.87 3.95 26.24
C THR A 10 8.16 2.70 25.44
N VAL A 11 7.09 1.93 25.24
CA VAL A 11 6.96 1.11 24.05
C VAL A 11 7.25 2.07 22.89
N GLN A 12 8.49 2.08 22.39
CA GLN A 12 8.83 2.70 21.11
C GLN A 12 8.11 1.86 20.07
N LEU A 13 6.81 2.09 19.97
CA LEU A 13 6.02 1.62 18.88
C LEU A 13 6.55 2.43 17.70
N ASP A 14 7.42 1.79 16.91
CA ASP A 14 7.74 2.15 15.53
C ASP A 14 6.44 2.11 14.68
N ALA A 15 5.43 2.89 15.09
CA ALA A 15 4.19 3.10 14.37
C ALA A 15 4.40 3.99 13.14
N ALA A 16 5.63 4.45 12.89
CA ALA A 16 6.02 5.15 11.68
C ALA A 16 6.22 4.20 10.48
N LEU A 17 6.11 2.87 10.65
CA LEU A 17 6.41 1.92 9.58
C LEU A 17 5.20 1.44 8.76
N ASP A 18 3.97 1.85 9.07
CA ASP A 18 2.79 1.33 8.36
C ASP A 18 1.66 2.35 8.25
N VAL A 19 1.99 3.60 7.89
CA VAL A 19 0.96 4.49 7.35
C VAL A 19 0.79 4.12 5.88
N PRO A 20 -0.36 3.52 5.48
CA PRO A 20 -0.61 3.27 4.06
C PRO A 20 -0.52 4.60 3.30
N PRO A 21 0.02 4.60 2.07
CA PRO A 21 0.13 5.81 1.27
C PRO A 21 -1.24 6.46 1.10
N ASP A 22 -1.28 7.79 0.98
CA ASP A 22 -2.56 8.48 0.86
C ASP A 22 -3.25 8.01 -0.44
N PRO A 23 -4.52 7.61 -0.41
CA PRO A 23 -5.20 7.02 -1.58
C PRO A 23 -5.26 7.96 -2.80
N ARG A 24 -5.04 9.26 -2.58
CA ARG A 24 -5.05 10.33 -3.59
C ARG A 24 -3.66 10.60 -4.16
N GLU A 25 -2.62 10.04 -3.56
CA GLU A 25 -1.26 10.11 -4.09
C GLU A 25 -1.14 9.32 -5.39
N PRO A 26 -0.15 9.66 -6.24
CA PRO A 26 0.17 8.85 -7.41
C PRO A 26 0.50 7.41 -7.02
N MET A 27 0.20 6.48 -7.92
CA MET A 27 0.45 5.05 -7.74
C MET A 27 1.88 4.77 -7.26
N THR A 28 2.00 3.88 -6.27
CA THR A 28 3.32 3.46 -5.78
C THR A 28 4.04 2.58 -6.80
N ALA A 29 5.38 2.55 -6.78
CA ALA A 29 6.17 1.68 -7.65
C ALA A 29 5.79 0.18 -7.55
N SER A 30 5.36 -0.26 -6.36
CA SER A 30 4.90 -1.63 -6.15
C SER A 30 3.57 -1.91 -6.84
N GLN A 31 2.63 -0.97 -6.77
CA GLN A 31 1.37 -1.07 -7.49
C GLN A 31 1.60 -0.97 -9.00
N GLU A 32 2.49 -0.09 -9.44
CA GLU A 32 2.83 0.07 -10.86
C GLU A 32 3.31 -1.24 -11.48
N ALA A 33 4.28 -1.90 -10.82
CA ALA A 33 4.81 -3.18 -11.29
C ALA A 33 3.71 -4.26 -11.38
N ARG A 34 2.83 -4.35 -10.37
CA ARG A 34 1.71 -5.31 -10.36
C ARG A 34 0.69 -4.99 -11.44
N LEU A 35 0.28 -3.73 -11.57
CA LEU A 35 -0.69 -3.29 -12.56
C LEU A 35 -0.18 -3.57 -13.96
N ARG A 36 1.10 -3.27 -14.23
CA ARG A 36 1.74 -3.53 -15.51
C ARG A 36 1.74 -5.02 -15.86
N GLU A 37 2.19 -5.89 -14.95
CA GLU A 37 2.19 -7.34 -15.17
C GLU A 37 0.77 -7.85 -15.49
N LEU A 38 -0.22 -7.43 -14.72
CA LEU A 38 -1.61 -7.85 -14.91
C LEU A 38 -2.22 -7.32 -16.21
N SER A 39 -1.94 -6.06 -16.56
CA SER A 39 -2.34 -5.47 -17.83
C SER A 39 -1.73 -6.23 -19.02
N GLU A 40 -0.43 -6.55 -18.96
CA GLU A 40 0.25 -7.34 -20.00
C GLU A 40 -0.37 -8.74 -20.14
N ARG A 41 -0.69 -9.39 -19.03
CA ARG A 41 -1.35 -10.71 -19.01
C ARG A 41 -2.78 -10.67 -19.54
N ALA A 42 -3.52 -9.61 -19.23
CA ALA A 42 -4.88 -9.40 -19.72
C ALA A 42 -4.94 -8.89 -21.17
N GLY A 43 -3.81 -8.42 -21.73
CA GLY A 43 -3.77 -7.74 -23.03
C GLY A 43 -4.40 -6.34 -23.00
N GLU A 44 -4.54 -5.74 -21.82
CA GLU A 44 -5.17 -4.44 -21.60
C GLU A 44 -4.11 -3.32 -21.54
N PRO A 45 -4.47 -2.08 -21.89
CA PRO A 45 -3.56 -0.94 -21.75
C PRO A 45 -3.21 -0.68 -20.28
N PHE A 46 -1.95 -0.36 -20.04
CA PHE A 46 -1.43 0.09 -18.75
C PHE A 46 -1.58 1.61 -18.63
N ASN A 47 -1.99 2.09 -17.45
CA ASN A 47 -2.11 3.52 -17.15
C ASN A 47 -1.31 3.86 -15.88
N SER A 48 -0.27 4.68 -16.03
CA SER A 48 0.60 5.15 -14.94
C SER A 48 0.08 6.38 -14.20
N GLU A 49 -0.93 7.07 -14.73
CA GLU A 49 -1.48 8.29 -14.13
C GLU A 49 -2.51 8.02 -13.03
N LEU A 50 -2.70 6.74 -12.67
CA LEU A 50 -3.64 6.33 -11.63
C LEU A 50 -3.12 6.72 -10.23
N THR A 51 -4.05 7.05 -9.34
CA THR A 51 -3.71 7.17 -7.92
C THR A 51 -3.53 5.80 -7.27
N VAL A 52 -2.98 5.77 -6.07
CA VAL A 52 -2.86 4.56 -5.23
C VAL A 52 -4.18 3.78 -5.19
N GLN A 53 -5.29 4.44 -4.86
CA GLN A 53 -6.61 3.79 -4.76
C GLN A 53 -7.07 3.24 -6.13
N GLN A 54 -6.96 4.06 -7.18
CA GLN A 54 -7.40 3.66 -8.52
C GLN A 54 -6.57 2.49 -9.07
N ALA A 55 -5.28 2.47 -8.76
CA ALA A 55 -4.39 1.38 -9.11
C ALA A 55 -4.77 0.09 -8.38
N GLU A 56 -5.10 0.14 -7.08
CA GLU A 56 -5.56 -1.03 -6.33
C GLU A 56 -6.84 -1.60 -6.91
N ASP A 57 -7.86 -0.77 -7.15
CA ASP A 57 -9.13 -1.20 -7.73
C ASP A 57 -8.91 -1.86 -9.10
N ARG A 58 -8.03 -1.29 -9.93
CA ARG A 58 -7.71 -1.84 -11.25
C ARG A 58 -6.94 -3.15 -11.15
N ILE A 59 -5.98 -3.24 -10.23
CA ILE A 59 -5.22 -4.48 -9.95
C ILE A 59 -6.19 -5.58 -9.51
N GLU A 60 -7.12 -5.29 -8.60
CA GLU A 60 -8.10 -6.27 -8.11
C GLU A 60 -8.99 -6.79 -9.25
N LEU A 61 -9.51 -5.88 -10.08
CA LEU A 61 -10.31 -6.23 -11.24
C LEU A 61 -9.54 -7.10 -12.23
N LEU A 62 -8.30 -6.75 -12.55
CA LEU A 62 -7.47 -7.54 -13.48
C LEU A 62 -7.12 -8.91 -12.87
N ARG A 63 -6.89 -9.01 -11.57
CA ARG A 63 -6.67 -10.29 -10.88
C ARG A 63 -7.88 -11.21 -10.99
N ALA A 64 -9.10 -10.66 -10.94
CA ALA A 64 -10.34 -11.42 -11.09
C ALA A 64 -10.59 -11.88 -12.54
N VAL A 65 -10.00 -11.23 -13.53
CA VAL A 65 -10.15 -11.59 -14.96
C VAL A 65 -9.09 -12.60 -15.42
N VAL A 66 -7.88 -12.54 -14.84
CA VAL A 66 -6.72 -13.34 -15.25
C VAL A 66 -6.67 -14.73 -14.58
N TYR A 67 -7.49 -14.99 -13.56
CA TYR A 67 -7.64 -16.29 -12.86
C TYR A 67 -8.94 -17.00 -13.24
#